data_AF-G1AAS0-F1
#
_entry.id   AF-G1AAS0-F1
#
_cell.length_a   1.000
_cell.length_b   1.000
_cell.length_c   1.000
_cell.angle_alpha   90.00
_cell.angle_beta   90.00
_cell.angle_gamma   90.00
#
_symmetry.space_group_name_H-M   'P 1'
#
loop_
_entity.id
_entity.type
_entity.pdbx_description
1 polymer ?
#
loop_
_entity_poly.entity_id
_entity_poly.type
_entity_poly.pdbx_seq_one_letter_code
_entity_poly.pdbx_strand_id
1 'polypeptide(L)'
;CYTGNSWDKTLCPDGASCAKNCAIDGADYPGTYGITTASDSLSLKFVTKGQFSSNVGSRTYLMETDTKYQMFNLINNESTFDVDVSKLPCGLNGALYFVEMAADGGINKGDNKAGAKYGTGGYCDSQCPHDIKWINGAANVDGWVGSDNDPNAGQGKLGACCPEMDI
;
A
#
# COMPACT_ATOMS: atom_id res chain seq x y z
N CYS A 1 1.46 -16.58 -4.76
CA CYS A 1 0.87 -16.45 -3.42
C CYS A 1 -0.50 -15.80 -3.44
N TYR A 2 -0.69 -14.69 -4.16
CA TYR A 2 -1.99 -14.03 -4.29
C TYR A 2 -2.23 -13.68 -5.76
N THR A 3 -3.38 -14.05 -6.31
CA THR A 3 -3.74 -13.80 -7.71
C THR A 3 -5.22 -13.44 -7.80
N GLY A 4 -5.55 -12.39 -8.56
CA GLY A 4 -6.90 -11.82 -8.55
C GLY A 4 -7.24 -11.34 -7.15
N ASN A 5 -8.27 -11.93 -6.54
CA ASN A 5 -8.72 -11.60 -5.19
C ASN A 5 -8.53 -12.76 -4.17
N SER A 6 -7.66 -13.73 -4.47
CA SER A 6 -7.54 -14.96 -3.67
C SER A 6 -6.08 -15.35 -3.37
N TRP A 7 -5.87 -15.90 -2.18
CA TRP A 7 -4.61 -16.53 -1.77
C TRP A 7 -4.51 -17.98 -2.27
N ASP A 8 -3.29 -18.39 -2.62
CA ASP A 8 -2.97 -19.80 -2.89
C ASP A 8 -2.95 -20.57 -1.57
N LYS A 9 -3.92 -21.47 -1.36
CA LYS A 9 -4.08 -22.22 -0.11
C LYS A 9 -2.95 -23.20 0.18
N THR A 10 -2.18 -23.61 -0.82
CA THR A 10 -1.03 -24.51 -0.64
C THR A 10 0.17 -23.75 -0.12
N LEU A 11 0.43 -22.57 -0.68
CA LEU A 11 1.52 -21.69 -0.25
C LEU A 11 1.20 -20.95 1.05
N CYS A 12 -0.09 -20.65 1.27
CA CYS A 12 -0.60 -19.84 2.37
C CYS A 12 -1.67 -20.57 3.19
N PRO A 13 -1.31 -21.66 3.90
CA PRO A 13 -2.23 -22.35 4.79
C PRO A 13 -2.56 -21.53 6.04
N ASP A 14 -1.63 -20.67 6.47
CA ASP A 14 -1.76 -19.73 7.58
C ASP A 14 -0.88 -18.49 7.34
N GLY A 15 -1.09 -17.43 8.14
CA GLY A 15 -0.44 -16.14 7.94
C GLY A 15 1.08 -16.16 8.09
N ALA A 16 1.61 -16.93 9.04
CA ALA A 16 3.05 -17.01 9.30
C ALA A 16 3.77 -17.85 8.24
N SER A 17 3.21 -19.01 7.88
CA SER A 17 3.71 -19.85 6.80
C SER A 17 3.69 -19.11 5.46
N CYS A 18 2.59 -18.39 5.17
CA CYS A 18 2.48 -17.58 3.96
C CYS A 18 3.56 -16.48 3.91
N ALA A 19 3.83 -15.77 5.01
CA ALA A 19 4.89 -14.75 5.07
C ALA A 19 6.29 -15.31 4.80
N LYS A 20 6.55 -16.56 5.17
CA LYS A 20 7.83 -17.23 4.89
C LYS A 20 7.93 -17.77 3.47
N ASN A 21 6.81 -18.24 2.91
CA ASN A 21 6.75 -18.88 1.60
C ASN A 21 6.62 -17.88 0.44
N CYS A 22 6.29 -16.63 0.76
CA CYS A 22 5.97 -15.61 -0.22
C CYS A 22 6.94 -14.44 -0.14
N ALA A 23 7.04 -13.73 -1.26
CA ALA A 23 7.74 -12.46 -1.34
C ALA A 23 6.86 -11.47 -2.10
N ILE A 24 7.12 -10.20 -1.83
CA ILE A 24 6.75 -9.12 -2.74
C ILE A 24 8.02 -8.67 -3.47
N ASP A 25 7.85 -8.14 -4.68
CA ASP A 25 8.96 -7.81 -5.57
C ASP A 25 8.96 -6.31 -5.90
N GLY A 26 9.94 -5.89 -6.68
CA GLY A 26 10.03 -4.53 -7.22
C GLY A 26 8.83 -4.16 -8.09
N ALA A 27 8.67 -2.84 -8.29
CA ALA A 27 7.60 -2.27 -9.08
C ALA A 27 8.15 -1.59 -10.33
N ASP A 28 7.58 -1.91 -11.50
CA ASP A 28 7.71 -1.10 -12.70
C ASP A 28 6.73 0.08 -12.62
N TYR A 29 7.19 1.15 -11.96
CA TYR A 29 6.42 2.37 -11.71
C TYR A 29 5.75 2.94 -12.99
N PRO A 30 6.49 3.25 -14.07
CA PRO A 30 5.87 3.86 -15.25
C PRO A 30 5.05 2.87 -16.09
N GLY A 31 5.57 1.66 -16.35
CA GLY A 31 4.95 0.75 -17.31
C GLY A 31 3.74 0.00 -16.76
N THR A 32 3.76 -0.36 -15.48
CA THR A 32 2.68 -1.12 -14.83
C THR A 32 1.74 -0.21 -14.06
N TYR A 33 2.26 0.76 -13.30
CA TYR A 33 1.45 1.58 -12.39
C TYR A 33 1.11 2.96 -12.95
N GLY A 34 1.83 3.44 -13.98
CA GLY A 34 1.63 4.79 -14.52
C GLY A 34 2.02 5.88 -13.53
N ILE A 35 3.02 5.58 -12.70
CA ILE A 35 3.60 6.51 -11.74
C ILE A 35 4.88 7.08 -12.36
N THR A 36 4.97 8.41 -12.41
CA THR A 36 6.14 9.12 -12.93
C THR A 36 6.48 10.31 -12.07
N THR A 37 7.77 10.62 -11.96
CA THR A 37 8.28 11.78 -11.22
C THR A 37 9.10 12.68 -12.14
N ALA A 38 9.04 13.99 -11.91
CA ALA A 38 9.93 14.96 -12.56
C ALA A 38 10.30 16.06 -11.57
N SER A 39 11.57 16.09 -11.14
CA SER A 39 12.07 16.99 -10.08
C SER A 39 11.24 16.90 -8.79
N ASP A 40 10.38 17.88 -8.53
CA ASP A 40 9.51 18.03 -7.37
C ASP A 40 8.05 17.60 -7.62
N SER A 41 7.74 17.10 -8.82
CA SER A 41 6.41 16.64 -9.21
C SER A 41 6.26 15.12 -9.20
N LEU A 42 5.10 14.65 -8.76
CA LEU A 42 4.65 13.25 -8.81
C LEU A 42 3.31 13.18 -9.56
N SER A 43 3.23 12.35 -10.61
CA SER A 43 2.01 12.11 -11.36
C SER A 43 1.55 10.66 -11.16
N LEU A 44 0.30 10.50 -10.74
CA LEU A 44 -0.35 9.21 -10.50
C LEU A 44 -1.49 9.01 -11.50
N LYS A 45 -1.36 8.03 -12.40
CA LYS A 45 -2.44 7.69 -13.33
C LYS A 45 -3.44 6.74 -12.70
N PHE A 46 -4.73 6.99 -12.90
CA PHE A 46 -5.77 6.14 -12.34
C PHE A 46 -5.81 4.72 -12.95
N VAL A 47 -5.80 4.59 -14.29
CA VAL A 47 -5.79 3.27 -14.96
C VAL A 47 -4.60 3.15 -15.89
N THR A 48 -3.81 2.10 -15.69
CA THR A 48 -2.65 1.77 -16.53
C THR A 48 -2.83 0.36 -17.07
N LYS A 49 -2.95 0.24 -18.40
CA LYS A 49 -3.16 -1.04 -19.09
C LYS A 49 -1.82 -1.53 -19.64
N GLY A 50 -1.30 -2.61 -19.06
CA GLY A 50 -0.13 -3.32 -19.56
C GLY A 50 -0.52 -4.44 -20.53
N GLN A 51 0.47 -5.21 -20.97
CA GLN A 51 0.26 -6.32 -21.89
C GLN A 51 -0.55 -7.48 -21.27
N PHE A 52 -0.37 -7.72 -19.96
CA PHE A 52 -0.93 -8.89 -19.26
C PHE A 52 -1.86 -8.53 -18.09
N SER A 53 -1.94 -7.26 -17.72
CA SER A 53 -2.69 -6.80 -16.56
C SER A 53 -3.17 -5.35 -16.74
N SER A 54 -4.13 -4.95 -15.92
CA SER A 54 -4.55 -3.56 -15.79
C SER A 54 -4.47 -3.17 -14.32
N ASN A 55 -3.72 -2.10 -14.02
CA ASN A 55 -3.63 -1.51 -12.70
C ASN A 55 -4.69 -0.42 -12.52
N VAL A 56 -5.27 -0.35 -11.33
CA VAL A 56 -6.26 0.66 -10.92
C VAL A 56 -5.81 1.33 -9.64
N GLY A 57 -5.58 2.64 -9.68
CA GLY A 57 -5.09 3.44 -8.56
C GLY A 57 -3.65 3.15 -8.15
N SER A 58 -3.18 3.87 -7.16
CA SER A 58 -1.90 3.66 -6.50
C SER A 58 -1.89 4.34 -5.13
N ARG A 59 -1.04 3.83 -4.23
CA ARG A 59 -0.69 4.49 -2.96
C ARG A 59 0.83 4.50 -2.85
N THR A 60 1.39 5.66 -2.56
CA THR A 60 2.84 5.88 -2.52
C THR A 60 3.23 6.59 -1.23
N TYR A 61 4.44 6.32 -0.74
CA TYR A 61 4.99 6.98 0.44
C TYR A 61 6.26 7.74 0.06
N LEU A 62 6.48 8.89 0.68
CA LEU A 62 7.73 9.63 0.51
C LEU A 62 8.85 8.93 1.29
N MET A 63 10.01 8.78 0.66
CA MET A 63 11.17 8.08 1.22
C MET A 63 12.26 9.09 1.60
N GLU A 64 12.83 8.95 2.81
CA GLU A 64 14.06 9.68 3.21
C GLU A 64 15.30 8.98 2.65
N THR A 65 15.27 7.65 2.67
CA THR A 65 16.34 6.76 2.19
C THR A 65 15.71 5.53 1.53
N ASP A 66 16.52 4.69 0.90
CA ASP A 66 16.06 3.42 0.31
C ASP A 66 15.31 2.49 1.29
N THR A 67 15.46 2.67 2.60
CA THR A 67 14.88 1.78 3.63
C THR A 67 14.08 2.50 4.71
N LYS A 68 13.84 3.80 4.57
CA LYS A 68 13.06 4.59 5.54
C LYS A 68 12.13 5.59 4.88
N TYR A 69 10.90 5.66 5.36
CA TYR A 69 9.96 6.73 5.04
C TYR A 69 10.46 8.07 5.58
N GLN A 70 10.13 9.13 4.85
CA GLN A 70 10.27 10.48 5.36
C GLN A 70 9.21 10.72 6.43
N MET A 71 9.66 10.94 7.67
CA MET A 71 8.77 11.22 8.80
C MET A 71 8.56 12.73 8.94
N PHE A 72 7.35 13.11 9.37
CA PHE A 72 6.95 14.50 9.56
C PHE A 72 6.43 14.71 10.98
N ASN A 73 6.93 15.77 11.63
CA ASN A 73 6.40 16.25 12.90
C ASN A 73 5.54 17.48 12.61
N LEU A 74 4.22 17.31 12.54
CA LEU A 74 3.32 18.36 12.04
C LEU A 74 2.89 19.38 13.11
N ILE A 75 2.97 19.02 14.39
CA ILE A 75 2.54 19.91 15.49
C ILE A 75 3.38 21.19 15.45
N ASN A 76 2.69 22.33 15.38
CA ASN A 76 3.29 23.67 15.35
C ASN A 76 4.18 23.92 14.10
N ASN A 77 3.91 23.22 13.00
CA ASN A 77 4.57 23.42 11.71
C ASN A 77 3.54 23.64 10.60
N GLU A 78 4.02 24.11 9.43
CA GLU A 78 3.22 24.30 8.22
C GLU A 78 3.64 23.28 7.15
N SER A 79 2.67 22.73 6.42
CA SER A 79 2.89 21.85 5.27
C SER A 79 2.08 22.36 4.09
N THR A 80 2.72 22.49 2.93
CA THR A 80 2.15 23.09 1.73
C THR A 80 2.57 22.26 0.51
N PHE A 81 1.66 22.11 -0.45
CA PHE A 81 1.92 21.45 -1.73
C PHE A 81 1.04 22.04 -2.84
N ASP A 82 1.52 21.96 -4.08
CA ASP A 82 0.73 22.27 -5.26
C ASP A 82 0.06 21.00 -5.79
N VAL A 83 -1.17 21.11 -6.28
CA VAL A 83 -1.92 19.97 -6.83
C VAL A 83 -2.73 20.36 -8.06
N ASP A 84 -2.65 19.54 -9.10
CA ASP A 84 -3.51 19.63 -10.29
C ASP A 84 -4.54 18.50 -10.29
N VAL A 85 -5.78 18.83 -9.93
CA VAL A 85 -6.94 17.93 -9.97
C VAL A 85 -7.82 18.14 -11.22
N SER A 86 -7.38 18.91 -12.20
CA SER A 86 -8.19 19.28 -13.38
C SER A 86 -8.66 18.09 -14.22
N LYS A 87 -7.96 16.96 -14.12
CA LYS A 87 -8.25 15.70 -14.83
C LYS A 87 -8.87 14.63 -13.93
N LEU A 88 -9.29 14.98 -12.71
CA LEU A 88 -9.86 14.07 -11.74
C LEU A 88 -11.40 14.21 -11.73
N PRO A 89 -12.15 13.38 -12.48
CA PRO A 89 -13.60 13.45 -12.52
C PRO A 89 -14.25 13.02 -11.19
N CYS A 90 -15.57 13.26 -11.10
CA CYS A 90 -16.39 12.79 -9.99
C CYS A 90 -16.21 11.28 -9.73
N GLY A 91 -16.15 10.90 -8.44
CA GLY A 91 -15.99 9.51 -8.01
C GLY A 91 -14.53 9.05 -7.86
N LEU A 92 -13.55 9.90 -8.19
CA LEU A 92 -12.15 9.66 -7.87
C LEU A 92 -11.73 10.50 -6.65
N ASN A 93 -10.65 10.07 -6.00
CA ASN A 93 -10.00 10.81 -4.93
C ASN A 93 -8.49 10.84 -5.16
N GLY A 94 -7.93 12.04 -5.29
CA GLY A 94 -6.49 12.27 -5.30
C GLY A 94 -6.08 12.78 -3.93
N ALA A 95 -5.67 11.87 -3.05
CA ALA A 95 -5.47 12.16 -1.64
C ALA A 95 -3.98 12.35 -1.30
N LEU A 96 -3.71 13.35 -0.46
CA LEU A 96 -2.44 13.53 0.25
C LEU A 96 -2.77 13.64 1.73
N TYR A 97 -2.23 12.73 2.53
CA TYR A 97 -2.58 12.58 3.94
C TYR A 97 -1.41 11.99 4.71
N PHE A 98 -1.46 12.08 6.04
CA PHE A 98 -0.47 11.51 6.95
C PHE A 98 -1.08 10.42 7.81
N VAL A 99 -0.33 9.34 8.03
CA VAL A 99 -0.68 8.23 8.90
C VAL A 99 0.48 7.86 9.81
N GLU A 100 0.21 7.38 11.03
CA GLU A 100 1.23 7.03 12.02
C GLU A 100 1.87 5.66 11.77
N MET A 101 2.52 5.52 10.61
CA MET A 101 3.27 4.32 10.23
C MET A 101 4.67 4.32 10.86
N ALA A 102 5.23 3.14 11.11
CA ALA A 102 6.63 3.00 11.49
C ALA A 102 7.55 3.39 10.31
N ALA A 103 8.57 4.20 10.57
CA ALA A 103 9.48 4.74 9.54
C ALA A 103 10.18 3.66 8.69
N ASP A 104 10.42 2.48 9.26
CA ASP A 104 11.06 1.34 8.61
C ASP A 104 10.06 0.35 8.00
N GLY A 105 8.77 0.69 7.96
CA GLY A 105 7.68 -0.19 7.49
C GLY A 105 7.40 -1.36 8.44
N GLY A 106 7.87 -1.29 9.70
CA GLY A 106 7.72 -2.37 10.67
C GLY A 106 8.60 -3.57 10.33
N ILE A 107 9.80 -3.34 9.80
CA ILE A 107 10.77 -4.41 9.54
C ILE A 107 11.11 -5.13 10.86
N ASN A 108 11.32 -6.44 10.79
CA ASN A 108 11.54 -7.34 11.94
C ASN A 108 10.35 -7.47 12.92
N LYS A 109 9.19 -6.85 12.63
CA LYS A 109 7.93 -7.19 13.31
C LYS A 109 7.37 -8.45 12.65
N GLY A 110 7.29 -9.55 13.40
CA GLY A 110 6.92 -10.86 12.84
C GLY A 110 7.94 -11.33 11.79
N ASP A 111 7.47 -11.81 10.64
CA ASP A 111 8.31 -12.24 9.52
C ASP A 111 8.48 -11.13 8.45
N ASN A 112 8.24 -9.85 8.78
CA ASN A 112 8.48 -8.75 7.83
C ASN A 112 9.98 -8.51 7.60
N LYS A 113 10.48 -8.90 6.43
CA LYS A 113 11.86 -8.67 5.98
C LYS A 113 11.98 -7.64 4.84
N ALA A 114 10.85 -7.07 4.40
CA ALA A 114 10.81 -6.18 3.25
C ALA A 114 10.91 -4.70 3.69
N GLY A 115 10.19 -4.33 4.76
CA GLY A 115 10.22 -2.98 5.34
C GLY A 115 9.71 -1.87 4.40
N ALA A 116 10.11 -0.64 4.71
CA ALA A 116 9.66 0.57 4.01
C ALA A 116 10.04 0.59 2.52
N LYS A 117 11.18 -0.02 2.16
CA LYS A 117 11.67 -0.12 0.78
C LYS A 117 10.64 -0.66 -0.20
N TYR A 118 9.81 -1.59 0.26
CA TYR A 118 8.76 -2.22 -0.55
C TYR A 118 7.35 -1.84 -0.10
N GLY A 119 7.20 -0.75 0.67
CA GLY A 119 5.87 -0.27 1.07
C GLY A 119 5.13 -1.19 2.04
N THR A 120 5.83 -2.07 2.77
CA THR A 120 5.18 -3.16 3.54
C THR A 120 4.71 -2.79 4.92
N GLY A 121 3.81 -3.65 5.44
CA GLY A 121 3.70 -4.09 6.84
C GLY A 121 3.27 -3.05 7.86
N GLY A 122 3.38 -1.78 7.49
CA GLY A 122 3.10 -0.62 8.32
C GLY A 122 1.90 0.18 7.87
N TYR A 123 1.33 -0.02 6.67
CA TYR A 123 0.16 0.77 6.29
C TYR A 123 -0.98 0.48 7.24
N CYS A 124 -1.53 1.57 7.74
CA CYS A 124 -2.63 1.64 8.67
C CYS A 124 -3.28 3.01 8.44
N ASP A 125 -4.54 3.12 8.82
CA ASP A 125 -5.27 4.38 8.78
C ASP A 125 -6.41 4.35 9.81
N SER A 126 -7.26 5.38 9.82
CA SER A 126 -8.38 5.49 10.78
C SER A 126 -9.53 4.52 10.51
N GLN A 127 -9.58 3.91 9.33
CA GLN A 127 -10.61 2.97 8.88
C GLN A 127 -10.29 1.53 9.27
N CYS A 128 -9.09 1.25 9.78
CA CYS A 128 -8.64 -0.09 10.13
C CYS A 128 -8.77 -1.09 8.96
N PRO A 129 -8.22 -0.82 7.76
CA PRO A 129 -8.46 -1.57 6.54
C PRO A 129 -8.11 -3.05 6.69
N HIS A 130 -9.07 -3.88 6.29
CA HIS A 130 -8.97 -5.34 6.30
C HIS A 130 -8.46 -5.93 4.98
N ASP A 131 -8.31 -5.12 3.94
CA ASP A 131 -7.81 -5.50 2.63
C ASP A 131 -6.27 -5.51 2.54
N ILE A 132 -5.59 -5.04 3.60
CA ILE A 132 -4.14 -5.09 3.69
C ILE A 132 -3.68 -6.54 3.79
N LYS A 133 -2.95 -6.98 2.76
CA LYS A 133 -2.50 -8.36 2.58
C LYS A 133 -1.45 -8.80 3.60
N TRP A 134 -0.66 -7.86 4.11
CA TRP A 134 0.45 -8.11 5.04
C TRP A 134 0.36 -7.16 6.23
N ILE A 135 0.06 -7.68 7.42
CA ILE A 135 -0.09 -6.90 8.65
C ILE A 135 0.81 -7.51 9.73
N ASN A 136 1.61 -6.70 10.41
CA ASN A 136 2.51 -7.15 11.49
C ASN A 136 3.45 -8.32 11.09
N GLY A 137 3.86 -8.36 9.82
CA GLY A 137 4.75 -9.41 9.28
C GLY A 137 4.11 -10.78 9.09
N ALA A 138 2.77 -10.85 9.06
CA ALA A 138 2.01 -12.05 8.70
C ALA A 138 1.08 -11.77 7.50
N ALA A 139 0.78 -12.79 6.71
CA ALA A 139 -0.26 -12.66 5.68
C ALA A 139 -1.64 -12.61 6.35
N ASN A 140 -2.50 -11.71 5.87
CA ASN A 140 -3.88 -11.59 6.32
C ASN A 140 -4.77 -12.63 5.64
N VAL A 141 -4.40 -13.92 5.72
CA VAL A 141 -5.07 -15.01 4.99
C VAL A 141 -6.24 -15.63 5.77
N ASP A 142 -6.22 -15.53 7.11
CA ASP A 142 -7.29 -16.07 7.95
C ASP A 142 -8.61 -15.35 7.65
N GLY A 143 -9.65 -16.12 7.34
CA GLY A 143 -10.97 -15.59 6.98
C GLY A 143 -11.01 -14.76 5.69
N TRP A 144 -10.03 -14.88 4.79
CA TRP A 144 -10.00 -14.06 3.57
C TRP A 144 -11.23 -14.28 2.67
N VAL A 145 -11.95 -13.20 2.37
CA VAL A 145 -13.08 -13.16 1.43
C VAL A 145 -12.76 -12.20 0.29
N GLY A 146 -12.72 -12.71 -0.94
CA GLY A 146 -12.54 -11.87 -2.13
C GLY A 146 -13.73 -10.92 -2.32
N SER A 147 -13.49 -9.70 -2.80
CA SER A 147 -14.54 -8.73 -3.04
C SER A 147 -15.41 -9.13 -4.25
N ASP A 148 -16.71 -8.84 -4.17
CA ASP A 148 -17.68 -9.01 -5.27
C ASP A 148 -17.58 -7.88 -6.31
N ASN A 149 -17.02 -6.73 -5.95
CA ASN A 149 -16.96 -5.53 -6.79
C ASN A 149 -15.54 -5.08 -7.16
N ASP A 150 -14.51 -5.75 -6.61
CA ASP A 150 -13.11 -5.51 -6.95
C ASP A 150 -12.40 -6.86 -7.22
N PRO A 151 -11.98 -7.13 -8.46
CA PRO A 151 -11.35 -8.40 -8.81
C PRO A 151 -9.94 -8.57 -8.23
N ASN A 152 -9.35 -7.54 -7.62
CA ASN A 152 -7.99 -7.54 -7.07
C ASN A 152 -7.94 -7.44 -5.54
N ALA A 153 -9.06 -7.12 -4.90
CA ALA A 153 -9.16 -6.91 -3.47
C ALA A 153 -10.03 -7.95 -2.77
N GLY A 154 -9.84 -8.07 -1.47
CA GLY A 154 -10.62 -8.90 -0.56
C GLY A 154 -10.37 -8.42 0.86
N GLN A 155 -10.91 -9.11 1.84
CA GLN A 155 -10.78 -8.72 3.24
C GLN A 155 -10.40 -9.94 4.08
N GLY A 156 -9.36 -9.80 4.89
CA GLY A 156 -8.98 -10.79 5.89
C GLY A 156 -9.47 -10.40 7.27
N LYS A 157 -9.19 -11.25 8.26
CA LYS A 157 -9.61 -11.04 9.65
C LYS A 157 -8.93 -9.86 10.33
N LEU A 158 -7.69 -9.56 9.97
CA LEU A 158 -6.92 -8.48 10.60
C LEU A 158 -7.22 -7.15 9.92
N GLY A 159 -7.36 -6.09 10.72
CA GLY A 159 -7.39 -4.69 10.28
C GLY A 159 -6.15 -3.94 10.76
N ALA A 160 -5.69 -2.96 9.99
CA ALA A 160 -4.50 -2.16 10.32
C ALA A 160 -4.87 -0.73 10.73
N CYS A 161 -4.87 -0.44 12.03
CA CYS A 161 -5.34 0.85 12.57
C CYS A 161 -4.19 1.77 13.00
N CYS A 162 -4.29 3.05 12.69
CA CYS A 162 -3.50 4.12 13.32
C CYS A 162 -4.15 5.50 13.12
N PRO A 163 -3.69 6.54 13.83
CA PRO A 163 -4.13 7.91 13.58
C PRO A 163 -3.86 8.33 12.13
N GLU A 164 -4.79 9.12 11.60
CA GLU A 164 -4.79 9.64 10.23
C GLU A 164 -5.13 11.13 10.27
N MET A 165 -4.44 11.90 9.44
CA MET A 165 -4.70 13.30 9.16
C MET A 165 -4.81 13.48 7.66
N ASP A 166 -6.04 13.59 7.18
CA ASP A 166 -6.35 14.00 5.80
C ASP A 166 -6.17 15.52 5.68
N ILE A 167 -5.24 15.97 4.83
CA ILE A 167 -5.00 17.41 4.56
C ILE A 167 -6.06 17.96 3.61
#